data_AF-A0A2C1KCC5-F1
#
_entry.id   AF-A0A2C1KCC5-F1
#
_cell.length_a   1.000
_cell.length_b   1.000
_cell.length_c   1.000
_cell.angle_alpha   90.00
_cell.angle_beta   90.00
_cell.angle_gamma   90.00
#
_symmetry.space_group_name_H-M   'P 1'
#
loop_
_entity.id
_entity.type
_entity.pdbx_description
1 polymer ?
#
loop_
_entity_poly.entity_id
_entity_poly.type
_entity_poly.pdbx_seq_one_letter_code
_entity_poly.pdbx_strand_id
1 'polypeptide(L)'
;MVGNFIYIDVFLCNQLTDEQVKLRVRSNEEYDQAYEKYDELLTKDDCWLMVRAPYVKCACNRLVECGGFTNTCDCGRDYNFSGTELANRSLWGE
;
A
#
# COMPACT_ATOMS: atom_id res chain seq x y z
N MET A 1 -7.10 11.00 11.03
CA MET A 1 -5.94 11.65 10.39
C MET A 1 -5.63 10.86 9.14
N VAL A 2 -5.90 11.44 7.97
CA VAL A 2 -5.76 10.75 6.69
C VAL A 2 -4.29 10.86 6.29
N GLY A 3 -3.55 9.76 6.38
CA GLY A 3 -2.21 9.69 5.84
C GLY A 3 -2.26 9.82 4.32
N ASN A 4 -1.34 10.58 3.74
CA ASN A 4 -1.24 10.85 2.30
C ASN A 4 -0.75 9.59 1.55
N PHE A 5 -1.52 8.51 1.58
CA PHE A 5 -1.27 7.39 0.68
C PHE A 5 -1.60 7.81 -0.75
N ILE A 6 -0.79 7.34 -1.70
CA ILE A 6 -0.99 7.66 -3.10
C ILE A 6 -1.47 6.44 -3.86
N TYR A 7 -1.01 5.24 -3.48
CA TYR A 7 -1.59 4.00 -3.98
C TYR A 7 -1.17 2.75 -3.20
N ILE A 8 -2.01 1.71 -3.29
CA ILE A 8 -1.77 0.32 -2.94
C ILE A 8 -1.86 -0.49 -4.24
N ASP A 9 -0.92 -1.41 -4.47
CA ASP A 9 -1.03 -2.38 -5.55
C ASP A 9 -1.71 -3.64 -5.00
N VAL A 10 -2.86 -4.00 -5.56
CA VAL A 10 -3.61 -5.22 -5.24
C VAL A 10 -3.51 -6.17 -6.42
N PHE A 11 -3.14 -7.42 -6.15
CA PHE A 11 -3.08 -8.47 -7.16
C PHE A 11 -4.13 -9.54 -6.83
N LEU A 12 -4.98 -9.81 -7.81
CA LEU A 12 -5.92 -10.91 -7.81
C LEU A 12 -5.43 -11.92 -8.83
N CYS A 13 -5.24 -13.16 -8.43
CA CYS A 13 -4.87 -14.23 -9.35
C CYS A 13 -5.84 -15.39 -9.21
N ASN A 14 -6.41 -15.82 -10.32
CA ASN A 14 -7.22 -17.04 -10.41
C ASN A 14 -6.31 -18.21 -10.77
N GLN A 15 -6.20 -19.19 -9.87
CA GLN A 15 -5.35 -20.37 -10.01
C GLN A 15 -5.83 -21.35 -11.08
N LEU A 16 -7.12 -21.34 -11.41
CA LEU A 16 -7.70 -22.23 -12.43
C LEU A 16 -7.46 -21.71 -13.84
N THR A 17 -7.49 -20.39 -14.02
CA THR A 17 -7.36 -19.74 -15.34
C THR A 17 -6.00 -19.08 -15.57
N ASP A 18 -5.16 -18.99 -14.54
CA ASP A 18 -3.91 -18.18 -14.51
C ASP A 18 -4.13 -16.70 -14.87
N GLU A 19 -5.37 -16.22 -14.70
CA GLU A 19 -5.71 -14.83 -14.95
C GLU A 19 -5.24 -13.96 -13.79
N GLN A 20 -4.44 -12.94 -14.09
CA GLN A 20 -3.87 -12.01 -13.12
C GLN A 20 -4.40 -10.60 -13.36
N VAL A 21 -5.08 -10.04 -12.36
CA VAL A 21 -5.57 -8.66 -12.37
C VAL A 21 -4.77 -7.85 -11.36
N LYS A 22 -4.01 -6.87 -11.88
CA LYS A 22 -3.35 -5.85 -11.06
C LYS A 22 -4.23 -4.62 -10.96
N LEU A 23 -4.71 -4.33 -9.75
CA LEU A 23 -5.46 -3.13 -9.43
C LEU A 23 -4.55 -2.13 -8.72
N ARG A 24 -4.54 -0.89 -9.20
CA ARG A 24 -3.89 0.22 -8.51
C ARG A 24 -4.96 1.04 -7.82
N VAL A 25 -4.99 0.92 -6.50
CA VAL A 25 -5.96 1.55 -5.61
C VAL A 25 -5.37 2.84 -5.07
N ARG A 26 -6.10 3.95 -5.08
CA ARG A 26 -5.64 5.29 -4.67
C ARG A 26 -6.36 5.83 -3.43
N SER A 27 -7.41 5.15 -2.99
CA SER A 27 -8.22 5.52 -1.84
C SER A 27 -8.63 4.27 -1.05
N ASN A 28 -9.08 4.47 0.19
CA ASN A 28 -9.64 3.35 0.97
C ASN A 28 -10.91 2.79 0.31
N GLU A 29 -11.71 3.63 -0.35
CA GLU A 29 -12.91 3.18 -1.07
C GLU A 29 -12.57 2.24 -2.24
N GLU A 30 -11.53 2.59 -3.02
CA GLU A 30 -11.03 1.71 -4.09
C GLU A 30 -10.42 0.41 -3.53
N TYR A 31 -9.89 0.43 -2.30
CA TYR A 31 -9.38 -0.77 -1.60
C TYR A 31 -10.53 -1.71 -1.23
N ASP A 32 -11.58 -1.17 -0.61
CA ASP A 32 -12.76 -1.91 -0.20
C ASP A 32 -13.43 -2.58 -1.41
N GLN A 33 -13.56 -1.85 -2.54
CA GLN A 33 -14.06 -2.41 -3.80
C GLN A 33 -13.19 -3.55 -4.34
N ALA A 34 -11.86 -3.43 -4.26
CA ALA A 34 -10.96 -4.50 -4.68
C ALA A 34 -11.10 -5.75 -3.78
N TYR A 35 -11.38 -5.54 -2.49
CA TYR A 35 -11.60 -6.60 -1.52
C TYR A 35 -12.96 -7.29 -1.70
N GLU A 36 -14.02 -6.54 -2.00
CA GLU A 36 -15.34 -7.08 -2.35
C GLU A 36 -15.25 -7.93 -3.63
N LYS A 37 -14.56 -7.42 -4.66
CA LYS A 37 -14.30 -8.19 -5.89
C LYS A 37 -13.55 -9.49 -5.62
N TYR A 38 -12.60 -9.49 -4.69
CA TYR A 38 -11.92 -10.72 -4.26
C TYR A 38 -12.89 -11.71 -3.60
N ASP A 39 -13.83 -11.23 -2.78
CA ASP A 39 -14.83 -12.06 -2.11
C ASP A 39 -15.84 -12.68 -3.09
N GLU A 40 -16.16 -11.97 -4.18
CA GLU A 40 -17.04 -12.43 -5.26
C GLU A 40 -16.39 -13.45 -6.21
N LEU A 41 -15.05 -13.49 -6.30
CA LEU A 41 -14.35 -14.43 -7.17
C LEU A 41 -14.50 -15.86 -6.62
N LEU A 42 -15.01 -16.76 -7.50
CA LEU A 42 -15.26 -18.19 -7.29
C LEU A 42 -14.25 -18.82 -6.33
N THR A 43 -14.77 -19.29 -5.19
CA THR A 43 -14.09 -20.00 -4.08
C THR A 43 -12.70 -19.48 -3.78
N LYS A 44 -12.54 -18.75 -2.66
CA LYS A 44 -11.25 -18.24 -2.14
C LYS A 44 -10.08 -19.23 -2.20
N ASP A 45 -10.35 -20.54 -2.25
CA ASP A 45 -9.33 -21.58 -2.42
C ASP A 45 -8.61 -21.52 -3.79
N ASP A 46 -9.31 -21.04 -4.83
CA ASP A 46 -8.82 -20.93 -6.20
C ASP A 46 -8.28 -19.53 -6.54
N CYS A 47 -8.35 -18.57 -5.62
CA CYS A 47 -7.85 -17.22 -5.84
C CYS A 47 -6.95 -16.77 -4.70
N TRP A 48 -5.85 -16.08 -5.00
CA TRP A 48 -5.06 -15.40 -3.95
C TRP A 48 -5.09 -13.89 -4.13
N LEU A 49 -5.27 -13.19 -3.00
CA LEU A 49 -5.15 -11.75 -2.87
C LEU A 49 -3.76 -11.41 -2.33
N MET A 50 -2.97 -10.67 -3.09
CA MET A 50 -1.73 -10.08 -2.59
C MET A 50 -1.87 -8.56 -2.52
N VAL A 51 -1.79 -8.04 -1.30
CA VAL A 51 -1.77 -6.59 -1.04
C VAL A 51 -0.32 -6.18 -0.85
N ARG A 52 0.21 -5.31 -1.73
CA ARG A 52 1.52 -4.69 -1.50
C ARG A 52 1.41 -3.53 -0.55
N ALA A 53 2.51 -3.24 0.15
CA ALA A 53 2.58 -2.12 1.06
C ALA A 53 2.18 -0.80 0.37
N PRO A 54 1.50 0.10 1.09
CA PRO A 54 1.09 1.38 0.54
C PRO A 54 2.31 2.25 0.21
N TYR A 55 2.14 3.22 -0.70
CA TYR A 55 3.19 4.19 -1.04
C TYR A 55 2.80 5.63 -0.72
N VAL A 56 3.79 6.43 -0.33
CA VAL A 56 3.70 7.90 -0.23
C VAL A 56 4.68 8.57 -1.20
N LYS A 57 4.29 9.70 -1.80
CA LYS A 57 5.22 10.56 -2.56
C LYS A 57 5.86 11.53 -1.60
N CYS A 58 7.15 11.36 -1.42
CA CYS A 58 7.98 12.27 -0.67
C CYS A 58 8.02 13.65 -1.36
N ALA A 59 8.30 14.71 -0.59
CA ALA A 59 8.54 16.06 -1.09
C ALA A 59 9.66 16.11 -2.17
N CYS A 60 10.60 15.15 -2.16
CA CYS A 60 11.63 15.02 -3.20
C CYS A 60 11.14 14.32 -4.49
N ASN A 61 9.82 14.10 -4.63
CA ASN A 61 9.13 13.40 -5.72
C ASN A 61 9.39 11.89 -5.85
N ARG A 62 10.16 11.28 -4.94
CA ARG A 62 10.32 9.82 -4.88
C ARG A 62 9.14 9.16 -4.18
N LEU A 63 8.94 7.89 -4.52
CA LEU A 63 7.93 7.05 -3.92
C LEU A 63 8.58 6.23 -2.81
N VAL A 64 7.98 6.25 -1.63
CA VAL A 64 8.46 5.52 -0.46
C VAL A 64 7.43 4.44 -0.15
N GLU A 65 7.88 3.20 -0.08
CA GLU A 65 7.06 2.07 0.36
C GLU A 65 6.88 2.13 1.88
N CYS A 66 5.63 2.16 2.33
CA CYS A 66 5.22 2.27 3.72
C CYS A 66 4.90 0.90 4.33
N GLY A 67 5.82 -0.06 4.22
CA GLY A 67 5.64 -1.43 4.71
C GLY A 67 6.12 -1.66 6.15
N GLY A 68 6.99 -0.79 6.66
CA GLY A 68 7.55 -0.86 8.00
C GLY A 68 6.96 0.17 8.96
N PHE A 69 7.38 0.07 10.24
CA PHE A 69 7.05 1.07 11.26
C PHE A 69 7.60 2.45 10.89
N THR A 70 8.84 2.49 10.37
CA THR A 70 9.51 3.68 9.84
C THR A 70 10.02 3.39 8.44
N ASN A 71 9.72 4.27 7.50
CA ASN A 71 10.02 4.12 6.08
C ASN A 71 10.79 5.35 5.61
N THR A 72 12.06 5.16 5.29
CA THR A 72 12.99 6.25 5.00
C THR A 72 13.09 6.47 3.49
N CYS A 73 12.88 7.70 3.05
CA CYS A 73 13.23 8.12 1.71
C CYS A 73 14.75 8.35 1.60
N ASP A 74 15.33 8.12 0.43
CA ASP A 74 16.74 8.43 0.15
C ASP A 74 17.12 9.89 0.39
N CYS A 75 16.15 10.82 0.42
CA CYS A 75 16.39 12.22 0.78
C CYS A 75 16.49 12.46 2.30
N GLY A 76 16.39 11.41 3.12
CA GLY A 76 16.50 11.46 4.58
C GLY A 76 15.20 11.77 5.34
N ARG A 77 14.04 11.82 4.66
CA ARG A 77 12.73 11.98 5.32
C ARG A 77 12.17 10.63 5.73
N ASP A 78 11.51 10.60 6.88
CA ASP A 78 10.91 9.38 7.42
C ASP A 78 9.39 9.46 7.38
N TYR A 79 8.75 8.32 7.10
CA TYR A 79 7.31 8.17 7.05
C TYR A 79 6.89 6.98 7.91
N ASN A 80 5.76 7.10 8.60
CA ASN A 80 5.20 5.94 9.29
C ASN A 80 4.52 4.97 8.31
N PHE A 81 3.98 3.85 8.81
CA PHE A 81 3.20 2.89 8.01
C PHE A 81 2.00 3.53 7.30
N SER A 82 1.50 4.68 7.80
CA SER A 82 0.40 5.41 7.18
C SER A 82 0.81 6.43 6.12
N GLY A 83 2.10 6.51 5.77
CA GLY A 83 2.62 7.52 4.85
C GLY A 83 2.59 8.95 5.41
N THR A 84 2.39 9.10 6.72
CA THR A 84 2.52 10.40 7.40
C THR A 84 4.00 10.68 7.64
N GLU A 85 4.45 11.88 7.26
CA GLU A 85 5.83 12.30 7.52
C GLU A 85 6.06 12.39 9.04
N LEU A 86 7.12 11.74 9.50
CA LEU A 86 7.55 11.76 10.89
C LEU A 86 8.37 13.02 11.16
N ALA A 87 8.42 13.41 12.44
CA ALA A 87 9.32 14.46 12.88
C ALA A 87 10.78 14.11 12.53
N ASN A 88 11.68 15.09 12.50
CA ASN A 88 13.11 14.81 12.35
C ASN A 88 13.59 13.86 13.46
N ARG A 89 14.43 12.87 13.13
CA ARG A 89 14.99 11.91 14.09
C ARG A 89 15.68 12.56 15.28
N SER A 90 16.23 13.77 15.12
CA SER A 90 16.80 14.55 16.23
C SER A 90 15.80 14.88 17.35
N LEU A 91 14.51 14.69 17.11
CA LEU A 91 13.42 14.97 18.05
C LEU A 91 12.83 13.70 18.67
N TRP A 92 13.32 12.51 18.32
CA TRP A 92 12.64 11.25 18.68
C TRP A 92 12.88 10.81 20.12
N GLY A 93 13.74 11.52 20.85
CA GLY A 93 14.20 11.08 22.18
C GLY A 93 15.16 9.90 22.05
N GLU A 94 16.21 9.88 22.86
CA GLU A 94 17.03 8.68 23.04
C GLU A 94 16.34 7.70 24.00
#